data_AF-A0A7V5Y5T1-F1
#
_entry.id   AF-A0A7V5Y5T1-F1
#
_cell.length_a   1.000
_cell.length_b   1.000
_cell.length_c   1.000
_cell.angle_alpha   90.00
_cell.angle_beta   90.00
_cell.angle_gamma   90.00
#
_symmetry.space_group_name_H-M   'P 1'
#
loop_
_entity.id
_entity.type
_entity.pdbx_description
1 polymer ?
#
loop_
_entity_poly.entity_id
_entity_poly.type
_entity_poly.pdbx_seq_one_letter_code
_entity_poly.pdbx_strand_id
1 'polypeptide(L)'
;MKFNLSYRAWLTVLFIALVAMIPLAVLLKQSVPAEDDEAKRMWLRLAGGYMLLLMALLVALVWVVLKDIRQSLERYRAAHRRAFEEMTEQIREDYRRRQQRMTDGRPQKAPSDQSEPSD
;
A
#
# COMPACT_ATOMS: atom_id res chain seq x y z
N MET A 1 7.14 -29.73 0.97
CA MET A 1 7.24 -28.61 0.00
C MET A 1 7.18 -27.30 0.77
N LYS A 2 8.23 -26.46 0.74
CA LYS A 2 8.20 -25.11 1.33
C LYS A 2 7.58 -24.17 0.30
N PHE A 3 6.29 -23.84 0.44
CA PHE A 3 5.63 -22.88 -0.43
C PHE A 3 6.16 -21.47 -0.13
N ASN A 4 7.09 -21.00 -0.96
CA ASN A 4 7.46 -19.59 -1.03
C ASN A 4 6.32 -18.82 -1.73
N LEU A 5 5.15 -18.75 -1.08
CA LEU A 5 4.02 -17.99 -1.60
C LEU A 5 4.38 -16.49 -1.56
N SER A 6 4.36 -15.85 -2.73
CA SER A 6 4.56 -14.41 -2.85
C SER A 6 3.54 -13.65 -2.00
N TYR A 7 3.93 -12.49 -1.50
CA TYR A 7 3.10 -11.65 -0.63
C TYR A 7 1.72 -11.33 -1.24
N ARG A 8 1.72 -11.08 -2.55
CA ARG A 8 0.49 -10.84 -3.33
C ARG A 8 -0.41 -12.06 -3.37
N ALA A 9 0.17 -13.27 -3.39
CA ALA A 9 -0.58 -14.52 -3.34
C ALA A 9 -1.23 -14.74 -1.97
N TRP A 10 -0.55 -14.37 -0.87
CA TRP A 10 -1.16 -14.38 0.47
C TRP A 10 -2.34 -13.43 0.58
N LEU A 11 -2.21 -12.22 0.03
CA LEU A 11 -3.30 -11.23 -0.01
C LEU A 11 -4.51 -11.76 -0.79
N THR A 12 -4.29 -12.36 -1.96
CA THR A 12 -5.38 -12.96 -2.74
C THR A 12 -6.01 -14.16 -2.04
N VAL A 13 -5.22 -15.01 -1.38
CA VAL A 13 -5.75 -16.17 -0.63
C VAL A 13 -6.61 -15.70 0.54
N LEU A 14 -6.15 -14.71 1.32
CA LEU A 14 -6.93 -14.15 2.42
C LEU A 14 -8.20 -13.45 1.92
N PHE A 15 -8.13 -12.75 0.79
CA PHE A 15 -9.29 -12.11 0.19
C PHE A 15 -10.32 -13.14 -0.31
N ILE A 16 -9.88 -14.17 -1.02
CA ILE A 16 -10.76 -15.27 -1.48
C ILE A 16 -11.38 -15.98 -0.27
N ALA A 17 -10.59 -16.26 0.78
CA ALA A 17 -11.10 -16.84 2.01
C ALA A 17 -12.17 -15.95 2.65
N LEU A 18 -11.95 -14.63 2.71
CA LEU A 18 -12.93 -13.68 3.24
C LEU A 18 -14.23 -13.65 2.41
N VAL A 19 -14.13 -13.68 1.08
CA VAL A 19 -15.30 -13.70 0.19
C VAL A 19 -16.06 -15.02 0.30
N ALA A 20 -15.35 -16.15 0.40
CA ALA A 20 -15.95 -17.47 0.57
C ALA A 20 -16.70 -17.63 1.92
N MET A 21 -16.35 -16.83 2.92
CA MET A 21 -17.07 -16.78 4.20
C MET A 21 -18.48 -16.19 4.06
N ILE A 22 -18.75 -15.35 3.04
CA ILE A 22 -20.08 -14.75 2.81
C ILE A 22 -21.17 -15.82 2.57
N PRO A 23 -21.06 -16.74 1.59
CA PRO A 23 -22.05 -17.79 1.42
C PRO A 23 -22.10 -18.75 2.61
N LEU A 24 -20.98 -18.97 3.31
CA LEU A 24 -20.96 -19.78 4.53
C LEU A 24 -21.81 -19.15 5.65
N ALA A 25 -21.75 -17.82 5.80
CA ALA A 25 -22.61 -17.09 6.74
C ALA A 25 -24.09 -17.18 6.37
N VAL A 26 -24.42 -17.14 5.06
CA VAL A 26 -25.80 -17.30 4.58
C VAL A 26 -26.34 -18.69 4.91
N LEU A 27 -25.55 -19.73 4.67
CA LEU A 27 -25.90 -21.11 5.04
C LEU A 27 -26.07 -21.27 6.55
N LEU A 28 -25.18 -20.67 7.35
CA LEU A 28 -25.25 -20.70 8.81
C LEU A 28 -26.52 -20.02 9.35
N LYS A 29 -26.95 -18.94 8.69
CA LYS A 29 -28.20 -18.22 9.03
C LYS A 29 -29.45 -19.04 8.66
N GLN A 30 -29.40 -19.81 7.57
CA GLN A 30 -30.52 -20.67 7.17
C GLN A 30 -30.68 -21.89 8.09
N SER A 31 -29.60 -22.35 8.73
CA SER A 31 -29.61 -23.49 9.65
C SER A 31 -29.92 -23.14 11.10
N VAL A 32 -30.42 -21.92 11.38
CA VAL A 32 -30.82 -21.50 12.73
C VAL A 32 -31.96 -22.40 13.24
N PRO A 33 -31.75 -23.22 14.28
CA PRO A 33 -32.79 -24.07 14.83
C PRO A 33 -33.79 -23.23 15.63
N ALA A 34 -35.08 -23.29 15.26
CA ALA A 34 -36.12 -22.43 15.83
C ALA A 34 -36.62 -22.89 17.22
N GLU A 35 -36.69 -24.21 17.46
CA GLU A 35 -37.45 -24.75 18.60
C GLU A 35 -36.63 -25.46 19.69
N ASP A 36 -35.38 -25.86 19.41
CA ASP A 36 -34.61 -26.70 20.34
C ASP A 36 -33.46 -25.96 21.06
N ASP A 37 -33.53 -25.88 22.40
CA ASP A 37 -32.60 -25.09 23.23
C ASP A 37 -31.18 -25.65 23.23
N GLU A 38 -31.03 -26.97 23.07
CA GLU A 38 -29.72 -27.62 23.02
C GLU A 38 -29.04 -27.37 21.66
N ALA A 39 -29.82 -27.40 20.58
CA ALA A 39 -29.36 -27.04 19.24
C ALA A 39 -28.97 -25.56 19.16
N LYS A 40 -29.69 -24.66 19.85
CA LYS A 40 -29.33 -23.23 19.93
C LYS A 40 -27.97 -23.01 20.59
N ARG A 41 -27.65 -23.73 21.69
CA ARG A 41 -26.34 -23.61 22.36
C ARG A 41 -25.21 -24.11 21.47
N MET A 42 -25.44 -25.22 20.77
CA MET A 42 -24.45 -25.77 19.84
C MET A 42 -24.25 -24.84 18.63
N TRP A 43 -25.33 -24.27 18.10
CA TRP A 43 -25.29 -23.27 17.04
C TRP A 43 -24.59 -21.98 17.50
N LEU A 44 -24.82 -21.51 18.74
CA LEU A 44 -24.13 -20.35 19.31
C LEU A 44 -22.61 -20.58 19.41
N ARG A 45 -22.18 -21.77 19.81
CA ARG A 45 -20.75 -22.13 19.83
C ARG A 45 -20.16 -22.14 18.42
N LEU A 46 -20.91 -22.63 17.43
CA LEU A 46 -20.50 -22.68 16.04
C LEU A 46 -20.43 -21.27 15.42
N ALA A 47 -21.43 -20.43 15.66
CA ALA A 47 -21.47 -19.02 15.26
C ALA A 47 -20.38 -18.20 15.97
N GLY A 48 -20.15 -18.44 17.26
CA GLY A 48 -19.06 -17.83 18.01
C GLY A 48 -17.68 -18.24 17.49
N GLY A 49 -17.49 -19.53 17.20
CA GLY A 49 -16.26 -20.04 16.58
C GLY A 49 -16.02 -19.45 15.19
N TYR A 50 -17.09 -19.33 14.38
CA TYR A 50 -17.04 -18.67 13.09
C TYR A 50 -16.64 -17.20 13.20
N MET A 51 -17.22 -16.46 14.16
CA MET A 51 -16.84 -15.06 14.42
C MET A 51 -15.38 -14.92 14.84
N LEU A 52 -14.87 -15.80 15.71
CA LEU A 52 -13.47 -15.81 16.10
C LEU A 52 -12.55 -16.09 14.92
N LEU A 53 -12.92 -17.04 14.05
CA LEU A 53 -12.17 -17.36 12.84
C LEU A 53 -12.14 -16.15 11.89
N LEU A 54 -13.26 -15.46 11.72
CA LEU A 54 -13.37 -14.26 10.89
C LEU A 54 -12.51 -13.12 11.44
N MET A 55 -12.52 -12.91 12.75
CA MET A 55 -11.65 -11.94 13.42
C MET A 55 -10.17 -12.27 13.24
N ALA A 56 -9.78 -13.53 13.41
CA ALA A 56 -8.41 -13.97 13.17
C ALA A 56 -7.96 -13.72 11.72
N LEU A 57 -8.85 -13.98 10.75
CA LEU A 57 -8.61 -13.76 9.32
C LEU A 57 -8.44 -12.27 9.00
N LEU A 58 -9.26 -11.41 9.62
CA LEU A 58 -9.13 -9.95 9.50
C LEU A 58 -7.81 -9.45 10.10
N VAL A 59 -7.43 -9.90 11.30
CA VAL A 59 -6.16 -9.54 11.92
C VAL A 59 -4.98 -9.99 11.04
N ALA A 60 -5.04 -11.21 10.49
CA ALA A 60 -4.03 -11.70 9.55
C ALA A 60 -3.96 -10.84 8.28
N LEU A 61 -5.10 -10.43 7.72
CA LEU A 61 -5.15 -9.54 6.56
C LEU A 61 -4.52 -8.18 6.88
N VAL A 62 -4.90 -7.56 8.00
CA VAL A 62 -4.35 -6.28 8.45
C VAL A 62 -2.84 -6.38 8.65
N TRP A 63 -2.36 -7.46 9.28
CA TRP A 63 -0.94 -7.71 9.46
C TRP A 63 -0.20 -7.81 8.12
N VAL A 64 -0.78 -8.54 7.16
CA VAL A 64 -0.25 -8.64 5.81
C VAL A 64 -0.24 -7.26 5.14
N VAL A 65 -1.31 -6.48 5.19
CA VAL A 65 -1.30 -5.14 4.60
C VAL A 65 -0.27 -4.22 5.26
N LEU A 66 -0.13 -4.25 6.59
CA LEU A 66 0.85 -3.43 7.32
C LEU A 66 2.29 -3.72 6.88
N LYS A 67 2.64 -4.99 6.72
CA LYS A 67 3.99 -5.37 6.29
C LYS A 67 4.23 -5.04 4.81
N ASP A 68 3.21 -5.01 3.96
CA ASP A 68 3.33 -4.47 2.59
C ASP A 68 3.63 -2.98 2.61
N ILE A 69 2.89 -2.21 3.42
CA ILE A 69 3.08 -0.77 3.56
C ILE A 69 4.48 -0.43 4.06
N ARG A 70 5.02 -1.22 5.01
CA ARG A 70 6.41 -1.02 5.47
C ARG A 70 7.42 -1.23 4.34
N GLN A 71 7.25 -2.28 3.54
CA GLN A 71 8.13 -2.54 2.40
C GLN A 71 7.99 -1.50 1.29
N SER A 72 6.78 -1.00 1.04
CA SER A 72 6.56 0.04 0.03
C SER A 72 7.16 1.38 0.48
N LEU A 73 7.06 1.73 1.77
CA LEU A 73 7.69 2.92 2.34
C LEU A 73 9.22 2.89 2.25
N GLU A 74 9.85 1.73 2.44
CA GLU A 74 11.30 1.58 2.26
C GLU A 74 11.71 1.80 0.81
N ARG A 75 10.96 1.24 -0.14
CA ARG A 75 11.18 1.46 -1.58
C ARG A 75 10.95 2.92 -1.97
N TYR A 76 9.94 3.56 -1.41
CA TYR A 76 9.63 4.97 -1.68
C TYR A 76 10.71 5.91 -1.13
N ARG A 77 11.22 5.64 0.08
CA ARG A 77 12.36 6.39 0.67
C ARG A 77 13.64 6.21 -0.15
N ALA A 78 13.89 5.01 -0.66
CA ALA A 78 15.05 4.74 -1.51
C ALA A 78 14.93 5.44 -2.88
N ALA A 79 13.75 5.43 -3.49
CA ALA A 79 13.47 6.13 -4.73
C ALA A 79 13.60 7.65 -4.56
N HIS A 80 13.09 8.20 -3.46
CA HIS A 80 13.24 9.63 -3.16
C HIS A 80 14.71 10.05 -3.00
N ARG A 81 15.54 9.25 -2.31
CA ARG A 81 16.98 9.56 -2.18
C ARG A 81 17.68 9.62 -3.53
N ARG A 82 17.41 8.65 -4.40
CA ARG A 82 17.97 8.62 -5.76
C ARG A 82 17.53 9.80 -6.61
N ALA A 83 16.24 10.16 -6.54
CA ALA A 83 15.72 11.33 -7.23
C ALA A 83 16.37 12.63 -6.73
N PHE A 84 16.63 12.75 -5.42
CA PHE A 84 17.35 13.90 -4.86
C PHE A 84 18.83 13.94 -5.27
N GLU A 85 19.52 12.80 -5.33
CA GLU A 85 20.90 12.72 -5.80
C GLU A 85 21.04 13.13 -7.27
N GLU A 86 20.19 12.60 -8.16
CA GLU A 86 20.17 12.97 -9.58
C GLU A 86 19.87 14.47 -9.78
N MET A 87 18.91 15.02 -9.02
CA MET A 87 18.57 16.44 -9.12
C MET A 87 19.70 17.33 -8.60
N THR A 88 20.40 16.91 -7.55
CA THR A 88 21.53 17.66 -6.98
C THR A 88 22.75 17.64 -7.91
N GLU A 89 23.00 16.52 -8.60
CA GLU A 89 24.04 16.44 -9.63
C GLU A 89 23.73 17.35 -10.83
N GLN A 90 22.48 17.34 -11.32
CA GLN A 90 22.07 18.24 -12.40
C GLN A 90 22.26 19.72 -12.03
N ILE A 91 21.86 20.11 -10.81
CA ILE A 91 22.07 21.48 -10.31
C ILE A 91 23.57 21.80 -10.24
N ARG A 92 24.39 20.88 -9.70
CA ARG A 92 25.84 21.07 -9.57
C ARG A 92 26.53 21.22 -10.92
N GLU A 93 26.12 20.45 -11.94
CA GLU A 93 26.62 20.58 -13.30
C GLU A 93 26.20 21.90 -13.96
N ASP A 94 24.96 22.33 -13.74
CA ASP A 94 24.46 23.58 -14.31
C ASP A 94 25.16 24.80 -13.68
N TYR A 95 25.44 24.75 -12.37
CA TYR A 95 26.28 25.72 -11.68
C TYR A 95 27.71 25.74 -12.23
N ARG A 96 28.35 24.58 -12.44
CA ARG A 96 29.68 24.51 -13.07
C ARG A 96 29.69 25.15 -14.45
N ARG A 97 28.69 24.83 -15.28
CA ARG A 97 28.56 25.40 -16.62
C ARG A 97 28.32 26.90 -16.60
N ARG A 98 27.59 27.43 -15.61
CA ARG A 98 27.43 28.88 -15.42
C ARG A 98 28.73 29.53 -14.94
N GLN A 99 29.43 28.91 -14.01
CA GLN A 99 30.67 29.45 -13.45
C GLN A 99 31.80 29.50 -14.49
N GLN A 100 31.94 28.46 -15.33
CA GLN A 100 32.86 28.46 -16.47
C GLN A 100 32.53 29.58 -17.46
N ARG A 101 31.23 29.80 -17.77
CA ARG A 101 30.80 30.90 -18.65
C ARG A 101 31.07 32.30 -18.09
N MET A 102 30.99 32.47 -16.77
CA MET A 102 31.39 33.72 -16.10
C MET A 102 32.91 33.92 -16.10
N THR A 103 33.68 32.83 -16.01
CA THR A 103 35.15 32.86 -16.03
C THR A 103 35.67 33.14 -17.44
N ASP A 104 34.98 32.65 -18.47
CA ASP A 104 35.25 32.92 -19.90
C ASP A 104 34.73 34.29 -20.39
N GLY A 105 34.23 35.14 -19.49
CA GLY A 105 33.94 36.55 -19.79
C GLY A 105 32.71 36.81 -20.68
N ARG A 106 31.77 35.86 -20.85
CA ARG A 106 30.49 36.13 -21.54
C ARG A 106 29.37 36.35 -20.51
N PRO A 107 28.98 37.61 -20.23
CA PRO A 107 27.87 37.87 -19.32
C PRO A 107 26.55 37.46 -19.97
N GLN A 108 25.79 36.61 -19.29
CA GLN A 108 24.41 36.31 -19.66
C GLN A 108 23.51 37.41 -19.11
N LYS A 109 22.78 38.09 -20.00
CA LYS A 109 21.71 39.03 -19.62
C LYS A 109 20.68 38.28 -18.78
N ALA A 110 20.34 38.82 -17.61
CA ALA A 110 19.43 38.20 -16.66
C ALA A 110 18.04 37.96 -17.29
N PRO A 111 17.33 36.87 -16.94
CA PRO A 111 15.97 36.64 -17.39
C PRO A 111 15.01 37.47 -16.53
N SER A 112 14.98 38.77 -16.76
CA SER A 112 14.00 39.69 -16.19
C SER A 112 13.71 40.76 -17.25
N ASP A 113 12.75 40.48 -18.13
CA ASP A 113 11.99 41.45 -18.94
C ASP A 113 11.16 40.70 -20.01
N GLN A 114 10.29 39.77 -19.59
CA GLN A 114 9.35 39.14 -20.53
C GLN A 114 7.94 39.00 -19.95
N SER A 115 7.56 39.94 -19.09
CA SER A 115 6.21 40.02 -18.53
C SER A 115 5.72 41.47 -18.49
N GLU A 116 5.62 42.10 -19.65
CA GLU A 116 4.63 43.17 -19.90
C GLU A 116 3.99 42.91 -21.27
N PRO A 117 2.71 42.47 -21.32
CA PRO A 117 1.93 42.61 -22.53
C PRO A 117 1.45 44.07 -22.60
N SER A 118 1.90 44.79 -23.62
CA SER A 118 1.35 46.10 -23.96
C SER A 118 -0.01 45.92 -24.63
N ASP A 119 -1.04 46.54 -24.05
CA ASP A 119 -2.20 47.13 -24.74
C ASP A 119 -2.63 48.39 -23.97
#